data_AF-A0A833XMV1-F1
#
_entry.id   AF-A0A833XMV1-F1
#
_cell.length_a   1.000
_cell.length_b   1.000
_cell.length_c   1.000
_cell.angle_alpha   90.00
_cell.angle_beta   90.00
_cell.angle_gamma   90.00
#
_symmetry.space_group_name_H-M   'P 1'
#
loop_
_entity.id
_entity.type
_entity.pdbx_description
1 polymer ?
#
loop_
_entity_poly.entity_id
_entity_poly.type
_entity_poly.pdbx_seq_one_letter_code
_entity_poly.pdbx_strand_id
1 'polypeptide(L)'
;MEKPLTTSFLFSCVLFSLCASSFAQTCKSYTGFSNNKVYSSCQDLPVLNSYIHWNYDQSTSKVEIAYRVTGTSSSRWISWALNPTGQGMLGAQALVAFQNISGGMRAYTSPVSSYSISTLTEGSLSFMVSNLSATFENNNEMFIFATLTLDSGMTKVNQVWQEGPLNGNNPISHTITSSSNNMKSIGTLNFLDATTKIPSGVLVSACPST
;
A
#
# COMPACT_ATOMS: atom_id res chain seq x y z
N MET A 1 -71.26 -25.42 -15.67
CA MET A 1 -69.99 -25.59 -16.39
C MET A 1 -68.92 -24.93 -15.55
N GLU A 2 -68.34 -25.72 -14.64
CA GLU A 2 -67.38 -25.27 -13.63
C GLU A 2 -65.97 -25.23 -14.24
N LYS A 3 -65.20 -24.17 -13.97
CA LYS A 3 -63.75 -24.12 -14.21
C LYS A 3 -63.05 -23.31 -13.11
N PRO A 4 -61.79 -23.66 -12.80
CA PRO A 4 -61.33 -23.86 -11.44
C PRO A 4 -60.67 -22.63 -10.80
N LEU A 5 -60.65 -22.66 -9.46
CA LEU A 5 -59.87 -21.82 -8.57
C LEU A 5 -58.36 -22.13 -8.74
N THR A 6 -57.58 -21.13 -9.13
CA THR A 6 -56.11 -21.24 -9.19
C THR A 6 -55.49 -20.41 -8.06
N THR A 7 -54.93 -21.13 -7.08
CA THR A 7 -54.07 -20.64 -5.99
C THR A 7 -52.63 -20.42 -6.50
N SER A 8 -51.86 -19.56 -5.79
CA SER A 8 -50.39 -19.41 -5.76
C SER A 8 -49.79 -18.26 -6.58
N PHE A 9 -48.75 -17.54 -6.14
CA PHE A 9 -47.87 -17.62 -4.96
C PHE A 9 -47.32 -16.19 -4.74
N LEU A 10 -47.22 -15.73 -3.49
CA LEU A 10 -46.51 -14.48 -3.13
C LEU A 10 -45.02 -14.63 -3.47
N PHE A 11 -44.50 -13.80 -4.36
CA PHE A 11 -43.04 -13.64 -4.51
C PHE A 11 -42.63 -12.28 -3.95
N SER A 12 -42.30 -12.29 -2.67
CA SER A 12 -41.70 -11.15 -1.97
C SER A 12 -40.29 -10.94 -2.53
N CYS A 13 -40.09 -9.89 -3.32
CA CYS A 13 -38.77 -9.44 -3.76
C CYS A 13 -38.03 -8.78 -2.60
N VAL A 14 -37.49 -9.58 -1.68
CA VAL A 14 -36.52 -9.08 -0.69
C VAL A 14 -35.16 -9.02 -1.37
N LEU A 15 -34.85 -7.88 -1.95
CA LEU A 15 -33.48 -7.51 -2.33
C LEU A 15 -32.67 -7.35 -1.04
N PHE A 16 -32.04 -8.43 -0.58
CA PHE A 16 -30.94 -8.32 0.38
C PHE A 16 -29.77 -7.63 -0.33
N SER A 17 -29.74 -6.30 -0.23
CA SER A 17 -28.59 -5.50 -0.60
C SER A 17 -27.47 -5.85 0.39
N LEU A 18 -26.64 -6.83 0.03
CA LEU A 18 -25.36 -7.09 0.68
C LEU A 18 -24.46 -5.89 0.41
N CYS A 19 -24.63 -4.82 1.20
CA CYS A 19 -23.66 -3.76 1.28
C CYS A 19 -22.40 -4.36 1.91
N ALA A 20 -21.47 -4.84 1.09
CA ALA A 20 -20.12 -5.12 1.52
C ALA A 20 -19.49 -3.77 1.91
N SER A 21 -19.57 -3.42 3.20
CA SER A 21 -18.86 -2.28 3.75
C SER A 21 -17.36 -2.58 3.68
N SER A 22 -16.70 -2.10 2.63
CA SER A 22 -15.25 -1.94 2.61
C SER A 22 -14.90 -0.84 3.61
N PHE A 23 -14.69 -1.20 4.88
CA PHE A 23 -14.11 -0.27 5.84
C PHE A 23 -12.71 0.13 5.33
N ALA A 24 -12.47 1.43 5.14
CA ALA A 24 -11.13 1.94 4.93
C ALA A 24 -10.31 1.66 6.21
N GLN A 25 -9.57 0.55 6.20
CA GLN A 25 -8.80 0.13 7.36
C GLN A 25 -7.56 1.01 7.46
N THR A 26 -7.49 1.82 8.51
CA THR A 26 -6.31 2.60 8.86
C THR A 26 -5.12 1.67 9.09
N CYS A 27 -3.89 2.19 8.98
CA CYS A 27 -2.69 1.40 9.20
C CYS A 27 -2.71 0.72 10.59
N LYS A 28 -3.24 1.39 11.61
CA LYS A 28 -3.27 0.89 12.99
C LYS A 28 -4.19 -0.31 13.20
N SER A 29 -5.21 -0.45 12.35
CA SER A 29 -6.19 -1.54 12.45
C SER A 29 -5.82 -2.73 11.56
N TYR A 30 -4.74 -2.62 10.77
CA TYR A 30 -4.31 -3.71 9.90
C TYR A 30 -3.48 -4.77 10.61
N THR A 31 -4.06 -5.97 10.70
CA THR A 31 -3.43 -7.17 11.28
C THR A 31 -3.28 -8.32 10.26
N GLY A 32 -3.61 -8.09 8.99
CA GLY A 32 -3.68 -9.12 7.94
C GLY A 32 -2.34 -9.55 7.36
N PHE A 33 -1.20 -9.18 7.95
CA PHE A 33 0.10 -9.57 7.42
C PHE A 33 0.30 -11.08 7.53
N SER A 34 0.76 -11.69 6.43
CA SER A 34 1.11 -13.11 6.38
C SER A 34 2.18 -13.47 7.41
N ASN A 35 2.23 -14.76 7.79
CA ASN A 35 3.20 -15.32 8.74
C ASN A 35 3.20 -14.70 10.14
N ASN A 36 2.06 -14.15 10.58
CA ASN A 36 1.92 -13.46 11.87
C ASN A 36 2.92 -12.32 12.04
N LYS A 37 3.32 -11.68 10.94
CA LYS A 37 4.25 -10.55 10.99
C LYS A 37 3.57 -9.35 11.64
N VAL A 38 4.24 -8.75 12.62
CA VAL A 38 3.71 -7.59 13.35
C VAL A 38 4.63 -6.39 13.15
N TYR A 39 4.05 -5.26 12.77
CA TYR A 39 4.73 -3.98 12.69
C TYR A 39 4.32 -3.10 13.87
N SER A 40 5.31 -2.64 14.63
CA SER A 40 5.12 -1.83 15.83
C SER A 40 4.72 -0.39 15.53
N SER A 41 4.98 0.10 14.33
CA SER A 41 4.66 1.47 13.94
C SER A 41 4.08 1.52 12.53
N CYS A 42 3.27 2.54 12.26
CA CYS A 42 2.70 2.77 10.94
C CYS A 42 2.26 4.21 10.72
N GLN A 43 2.10 4.60 9.46
CA GLN A 43 1.61 5.90 9.05
C GLN A 43 0.63 5.74 7.88
N ASP A 44 -0.55 6.36 8.03
CA ASP A 44 -1.47 6.59 6.92
C ASP A 44 -0.87 7.66 6.01
N LEU A 45 -0.69 7.37 4.72
CA LEU A 45 -0.22 8.37 3.77
C LEU A 45 -1.43 9.16 3.23
N PRO A 46 -1.36 10.50 3.11
CA PRO A 46 -2.55 11.34 2.88
C PRO A 46 -3.30 11.08 1.57
N VAL A 47 -2.67 10.42 0.59
CA VAL A 47 -3.19 10.21 -0.76
C VAL A 47 -2.77 8.85 -1.29
N LEU A 48 -3.43 8.39 -2.37
CA LEU A 48 -3.20 7.12 -3.06
C LEU A 48 -3.60 5.86 -2.28
N ASN A 49 -4.40 5.98 -1.22
CA ASN A 49 -4.83 4.84 -0.38
C ASN A 49 -3.64 3.99 0.08
N SER A 50 -2.58 4.68 0.51
CA SER A 50 -1.28 4.11 0.79
C SER A 50 -0.96 4.16 2.28
N TYR A 51 -0.25 3.16 2.76
CA TYR A 51 0.11 2.99 4.15
C TYR A 51 1.55 2.48 4.25
N ILE A 52 2.33 2.97 5.20
CA ILE A 52 3.65 2.44 5.50
C ILE A 52 3.66 1.91 6.92
N HIS A 53 4.15 0.69 7.10
CA HIS A 53 4.34 0.03 8.38
C HIS A 53 5.82 -0.26 8.56
N TRP A 54 6.34 -0.16 9.78
CA TRP A 54 7.75 -0.45 10.03
C TRP A 54 8.05 -0.96 11.44
N ASN A 55 9.18 -1.66 11.53
CA ASN A 55 9.92 -1.94 12.75
C ASN A 55 11.32 -1.37 12.56
N TYR A 56 11.82 -0.59 13.52
CA TYR A 56 13.13 0.01 13.43
C TYR A 56 14.02 -0.44 14.59
N ASP A 57 15.15 -1.04 14.25
CA ASP A 57 16.21 -1.38 15.18
C ASP A 57 17.33 -0.34 15.06
N GLN A 58 17.37 0.57 16.04
CA GLN A 58 18.40 1.61 16.12
C GLN A 58 19.81 1.03 16.24
N SER A 59 19.98 -0.11 16.92
CA SER A 59 21.30 -0.70 17.19
C SER A 59 21.97 -1.21 15.92
N THR A 60 21.18 -1.68 14.95
CA THR A 60 21.65 -2.18 13.66
C THR A 60 21.38 -1.22 12.50
N SER A 61 20.69 -0.09 12.76
CA SER A 61 20.19 0.85 11.75
C SER A 61 19.35 0.17 10.66
N LYS A 62 18.65 -0.90 11.03
CA LYS A 62 17.79 -1.66 10.13
C LYS A 62 16.33 -1.26 10.31
N VAL A 63 15.69 -0.93 9.20
CA VAL A 63 14.24 -0.71 9.13
C VAL A 63 13.63 -1.84 8.34
N GLU A 64 12.78 -2.63 8.97
CA GLU A 64 11.89 -3.54 8.27
C GLU A 64 10.60 -2.81 7.94
N ILE A 65 10.17 -2.84 6.68
CA ILE A 65 8.97 -2.13 6.22
C ILE A 65 7.93 -3.05 5.59
N ALA A 66 6.70 -2.59 5.57
CA ALA A 66 5.66 -2.99 4.63
C ALA A 66 4.94 -1.75 4.09
N TYR A 67 5.09 -1.48 2.81
CA TYR A 67 4.28 -0.49 2.10
C TYR A 67 3.06 -1.18 1.51
N ARG A 68 1.86 -0.69 1.82
CA ARG A 68 0.57 -1.27 1.44
C ARG A 68 -0.23 -0.26 0.65
N VAL A 69 -0.83 -0.70 -0.45
CA VAL A 69 -1.77 0.09 -1.26
C VAL A 69 -3.06 -0.67 -1.42
N THR A 70 -4.20 -0.03 -1.11
CA THR A 70 -5.52 -0.66 -1.20
C THR A 70 -6.32 -0.14 -2.38
N GLY A 71 -7.17 -0.98 -2.98
CA GLY A 71 -8.01 -0.58 -4.12
C GLY A 71 -7.21 -0.38 -5.41
N THR A 72 -6.09 -1.10 -5.56
CA THR A 72 -5.27 -1.09 -6.78
C THR A 72 -5.65 -2.24 -7.70
N SER A 73 -4.92 -2.44 -8.80
CA SER A 73 -5.18 -3.54 -9.75
C SER A 73 -3.89 -4.12 -10.30
N SER A 74 -3.99 -5.32 -10.88
CA SER A 74 -2.88 -6.00 -11.56
C SER A 74 -2.27 -5.22 -12.73
N SER A 75 -3.02 -4.27 -13.30
CA SER A 75 -2.57 -3.37 -14.37
C SER A 75 -1.78 -2.15 -13.89
N ARG A 76 -1.49 -2.05 -12.59
CA ARG A 76 -0.79 -0.93 -11.97
C ARG A 76 0.52 -1.37 -11.34
N TRP A 77 1.46 -0.44 -11.31
CA TRP A 77 2.63 -0.53 -10.45
C TRP A 77 2.45 0.37 -9.24
N ILE A 78 3.08 0.00 -8.13
CA ILE A 78 3.20 0.81 -6.92
C ILE A 78 4.68 1.02 -6.60
N SER A 79 4.96 2.12 -5.91
CA SER A 79 6.31 2.47 -5.50
C SER A 79 6.32 3.23 -4.18
N TRP A 80 7.30 2.93 -3.34
CA TRP A 80 7.66 3.73 -2.19
C TRP A 80 9.18 3.93 -2.18
N ALA A 81 9.62 5.13 -1.85
CA ALA A 81 11.00 5.55 -2.01
C ALA A 81 11.46 6.43 -0.86
N LEU A 82 12.76 6.33 -0.55
CA LEU A 82 13.47 7.34 0.24
C LEU A 82 14.12 8.35 -0.68
N ASN A 83 14.14 9.63 -0.31
CA ASN A 83 14.86 10.65 -1.05
C ASN A 83 15.92 11.33 -0.18
N PRO A 84 17.21 10.94 -0.30
CA PRO A 84 18.28 11.56 0.48
C PRO A 84 18.61 12.99 0.03
N THR A 85 18.11 13.43 -1.14
CA THR A 85 18.45 14.75 -1.73
C THR A 85 17.42 15.83 -1.48
N GLY A 86 16.19 15.48 -1.07
CA GLY A 86 15.14 16.46 -0.77
C GLY A 86 13.74 15.88 -0.78
N GLN A 87 12.74 16.77 -0.81
CA GLN A 87 11.33 16.41 -0.96
C GLN A 87 10.92 16.55 -2.43
N GLY A 88 10.62 15.45 -3.10
CA GLY A 88 10.28 15.42 -4.51
C GLY A 88 10.70 14.12 -5.19
N MET A 89 10.34 13.96 -6.45
CA MET A 89 10.61 12.74 -7.21
C MET A 89 12.09 12.60 -7.61
N LEU A 90 12.76 13.70 -7.99
CA LEU A 90 14.17 13.66 -8.36
C LEU A 90 15.06 13.33 -7.15
N GLY A 91 15.96 12.38 -7.36
CA GLY A 91 16.85 11.85 -6.33
C GLY A 91 16.22 10.77 -5.45
N ALA A 92 14.94 10.44 -5.68
CA ALA A 92 14.28 9.35 -4.97
C ALA A 92 14.92 7.99 -5.33
N GLN A 93 14.99 7.12 -4.34
CA GLN A 93 15.55 5.78 -4.43
C GLN A 93 14.45 4.80 -4.08
N ALA A 94 13.85 4.22 -5.12
CA ALA A 94 12.55 3.60 -5.06
C ALA A 94 12.62 2.07 -4.90
N LEU A 95 11.66 1.54 -4.16
CA LEU A 95 11.22 0.16 -4.23
C LEU A 95 9.99 0.12 -5.11
N VAL A 96 10.01 -0.68 -6.18
CA VAL A 96 8.95 -0.75 -7.17
C VAL A 96 8.37 -2.15 -7.18
N ALA A 97 7.05 -2.26 -7.26
CA ALA A 97 6.37 -3.54 -7.43
C ALA A 97 5.20 -3.49 -8.41
N PHE A 98 4.96 -4.61 -9.08
CA PHE A 98 3.82 -4.81 -9.95
C PHE A 98 3.58 -6.31 -10.21
N GLN A 99 2.37 -6.67 -10.66
CA GLN A 99 2.09 -8.02 -11.15
C GLN A 99 2.48 -8.13 -12.63
N ASN A 100 3.38 -9.07 -12.94
CA ASN A 100 3.76 -9.32 -14.32
C ASN A 100 2.64 -10.02 -15.11
N ILE A 101 2.75 -10.03 -16.43
CA ILE A 101 1.76 -10.63 -17.34
C ILE A 101 1.53 -12.14 -17.10
N SER A 102 2.50 -12.82 -16.48
CA SER A 102 2.39 -14.23 -16.09
C SER A 102 1.67 -14.43 -14.74
N GLY A 103 1.22 -13.35 -14.09
CA GLY A 103 0.54 -13.35 -12.79
C GLY A 103 1.45 -13.32 -11.57
N GLY A 104 2.78 -13.38 -11.76
CA GLY A 104 3.74 -13.33 -10.65
C GLY A 104 4.04 -11.89 -10.21
N MET A 105 4.27 -11.68 -8.91
CA MET A 105 4.71 -10.38 -8.41
C MET A 105 6.20 -10.16 -8.69
N ARG A 106 6.53 -8.97 -9.20
CA ARG A 106 7.91 -8.48 -9.31
C ARG A 106 8.12 -7.37 -8.31
N ALA A 107 9.25 -7.40 -7.61
CA ALA A 107 9.73 -6.32 -6.76
C ALA A 107 11.22 -6.07 -7.05
N TYR A 108 11.62 -4.80 -7.15
CA TYR A 108 13.00 -4.42 -7.45
C TYR A 108 13.29 -2.98 -7.02
N THR A 109 14.55 -2.59 -7.00
CA THR A 109 14.99 -1.22 -6.67
C THR A 109 15.22 -0.38 -7.91
N SER A 110 14.95 0.93 -7.85
CA SER A 110 15.12 1.84 -8.98
C SER A 110 15.57 3.24 -8.51
N PRO A 111 16.75 3.73 -8.92
CA PRO A 111 17.15 5.12 -8.68
C PRO A 111 16.45 6.07 -9.67
N VAL A 112 15.87 7.15 -9.16
CA VAL A 112 15.10 8.13 -9.93
C VAL A 112 15.90 9.43 -10.08
N SER A 113 16.58 9.59 -11.21
CA SER A 113 17.46 10.73 -11.47
C SER A 113 16.93 11.72 -12.51
N SER A 114 15.77 11.45 -13.12
CA SER A 114 15.21 12.27 -14.20
C SER A 114 13.68 12.29 -14.15
N TYR A 115 13.07 13.30 -14.77
CA TYR A 115 11.62 13.31 -15.07
C TYR A 115 11.30 12.60 -16.39
N SER A 116 12.28 12.52 -17.29
CA SER A 116 12.15 11.88 -18.60
C SER A 116 12.37 10.38 -18.48
N ILE A 117 11.45 9.71 -17.79
CA ILE A 117 11.49 8.27 -17.53
C ILE A 117 10.45 7.56 -18.39
N SER A 118 10.90 6.74 -19.33
CA SER A 118 10.03 5.85 -20.10
C SER A 118 9.59 4.63 -19.29
N THR A 119 10.46 4.15 -18.39
CA THR A 119 10.17 3.09 -17.43
C THR A 119 11.05 3.19 -16.17
N LEU A 120 10.54 2.74 -15.03
CA LEU A 120 11.33 2.62 -13.80
C LEU A 120 12.35 1.48 -13.95
N THR A 121 13.57 1.81 -14.37
CA THR A 121 14.63 0.83 -14.63
C THR A 121 15.25 0.34 -13.32
N GLU A 122 15.52 -0.96 -13.26
CA GLU A 122 16.17 -1.60 -12.12
C GLU A 122 17.60 -1.09 -11.93
N GLY A 123 17.98 -0.82 -10.67
CA GLY A 123 19.30 -0.31 -10.35
C GLY A 123 19.56 -0.20 -8.85
N SER A 124 20.83 -0.03 -8.49
CA SER A 124 21.28 0.05 -7.10
C SER A 124 20.88 1.36 -6.43
N LEU A 125 20.66 1.28 -5.11
CA LEU A 125 20.40 2.42 -4.23
C LEU A 125 21.66 2.75 -3.41
N SER A 126 21.69 3.91 -2.76
CA SER A 126 22.81 4.28 -1.88
C SER A 126 22.75 3.61 -0.51
N PHE A 127 21.63 2.96 -0.17
CA PHE A 127 21.46 2.16 1.04
C PHE A 127 21.16 0.70 0.66
N MET A 128 21.50 -0.23 1.54
CA MET A 128 21.25 -1.66 1.27
C MET A 128 19.77 -1.99 1.45
N VAL A 129 19.23 -2.75 0.50
CA VAL A 129 17.89 -3.33 0.54
C VAL A 129 18.03 -4.85 0.53
N SER A 130 17.41 -5.51 1.49
CA SER A 130 17.36 -6.97 1.60
C SER A 130 15.92 -7.42 1.84
N ASN A 131 15.64 -8.72 1.66
CA ASN A 131 14.30 -9.30 1.82
C ASN A 131 13.22 -8.58 0.99
N LEU A 132 13.60 -8.01 -0.15
CA LEU A 132 12.68 -7.31 -1.04
C LEU A 132 11.72 -8.30 -1.68
N SER A 133 10.43 -8.10 -1.48
CA SER A 133 9.38 -8.92 -2.06
C SER A 133 8.08 -8.12 -2.21
N ALA A 134 7.14 -8.65 -2.98
CA ALA A 134 5.82 -8.06 -3.14
C ALA A 134 4.73 -9.13 -3.22
N THR A 135 3.54 -8.77 -2.76
CA THR A 135 2.33 -9.60 -2.87
C THR A 135 1.20 -8.77 -3.49
N PHE A 136 0.27 -9.46 -4.14
CA PHE A 136 -1.00 -8.90 -4.56
C PHE A 136 -2.12 -9.84 -4.10
N GLU A 137 -2.97 -9.34 -3.22
CA GLU A 137 -3.96 -10.12 -2.49
C GLU A 137 -5.36 -9.96 -3.11
N ASN A 138 -6.24 -10.94 -2.87
CA ASN A 138 -7.55 -11.06 -3.52
C ASN A 138 -8.50 -9.87 -3.28
N ASN A 139 -8.22 -9.05 -2.27
CA ASN A 139 -8.94 -7.83 -1.91
C ASN A 139 -8.40 -6.58 -2.64
N ASN A 140 -7.66 -6.75 -3.74
CA ASN A 140 -7.06 -5.65 -4.50
C ASN A 140 -6.05 -4.83 -3.68
N GLU A 141 -5.27 -5.51 -2.84
CA GLU A 141 -4.21 -4.91 -2.04
C GLU A 141 -2.84 -5.38 -2.51
N MET A 142 -1.96 -4.43 -2.76
CA MET A 142 -0.58 -4.71 -3.17
C MET A 142 0.39 -4.25 -2.09
N PHE A 143 1.41 -5.07 -1.84
CA PHE A 143 2.40 -4.83 -0.80
C PHE A 143 3.81 -4.83 -1.36
N ILE A 144 4.67 -4.00 -0.78
CA ILE A 144 6.13 -4.10 -0.89
C ILE A 144 6.68 -4.35 0.51
N PHE A 145 7.44 -5.42 0.67
CA PHE A 145 8.18 -5.73 1.90
C PHE A 145 9.66 -5.58 1.64
N ALA A 146 10.39 -5.02 2.60
CA ALA A 146 11.84 -4.90 2.52
C ALA A 146 12.46 -4.70 3.91
N THR A 147 13.77 -4.95 4.00
CA THR A 147 14.62 -4.53 5.10
C THR A 147 15.68 -3.58 4.56
N LEU A 148 15.64 -2.33 5.02
CA LEU A 148 16.58 -1.27 4.67
C LEU A 148 17.69 -1.23 5.72
N THR A 149 18.94 -1.11 5.31
CA THR A 149 20.05 -0.78 6.21
C THR A 149 20.47 0.65 5.93
N LEU A 150 20.13 1.55 6.86
CA LEU A 150 20.38 2.98 6.74
C LEU A 150 21.73 3.36 7.38
N ASP A 151 22.18 4.58 7.12
CA ASP A 151 23.34 5.12 7.81
C ASP A 151 23.08 5.22 9.33
N SER A 152 24.15 5.07 10.10
CA SER A 152 24.08 5.08 11.56
C SER A 152 23.42 6.37 12.09
N GLY A 153 22.42 6.20 12.96
CA GLY A 153 21.68 7.32 13.56
C GLY A 153 20.60 7.95 12.67
N MET A 154 20.39 7.44 11.46
CA MET A 154 19.34 7.93 10.57
C MET A 154 17.96 7.50 11.07
N THR A 155 17.20 8.46 11.59
CA THR A 155 15.85 8.26 12.14
C THR A 155 14.78 8.92 11.30
N LYS A 156 15.07 10.08 10.72
CA LYS A 156 14.16 10.88 9.90
C LYS A 156 14.60 10.89 8.44
N VAL A 157 13.67 10.63 7.55
CA VAL A 157 13.89 10.54 6.10
C VAL A 157 12.82 11.30 5.33
N ASN A 158 13.15 11.75 4.11
CA ASN A 158 12.13 12.15 3.15
C ASN A 158 11.63 10.91 2.42
N GLN A 159 10.32 10.83 2.23
CA GLN A 159 9.67 9.74 1.51
C GLN A 159 8.85 10.27 0.34
N VAL A 160 8.73 9.42 -0.67
CA VAL A 160 7.89 9.62 -1.85
C VAL A 160 7.17 8.32 -2.11
N TRP A 161 5.91 8.38 -2.48
CA TRP A 161 5.17 7.20 -2.91
C TRP A 161 4.45 7.51 -4.21
N GLN A 162 4.34 6.50 -5.07
CA GLN A 162 3.72 6.68 -6.37
C GLN A 162 2.99 5.41 -6.78
N GLU A 163 2.03 5.57 -7.67
CA GLU A 163 1.44 4.48 -8.45
C GLU A 163 1.17 4.94 -9.87
N GLY A 164 1.07 4.00 -10.81
CA GLY A 164 0.82 4.32 -12.20
C GLY A 164 0.47 3.11 -13.06
N PRO A 165 0.20 3.34 -14.35
CA PRO A 165 -0.18 2.27 -15.27
C PRO A 165 1.02 1.44 -15.73
N LEU A 166 0.75 0.20 -16.12
CA LEU A 166 1.71 -0.67 -16.81
C LEU A 166 1.50 -0.66 -18.32
N ASN A 167 2.59 -0.78 -19.07
CA ASN A 167 2.57 -1.19 -20.48
C ASN A 167 3.28 -2.55 -20.62
N GLY A 168 2.49 -3.63 -20.63
CA GLY A 168 3.00 -4.99 -20.45
C GLY A 168 3.66 -5.14 -19.07
N ASN A 169 4.95 -5.50 -19.04
CA ASN A 169 5.74 -5.60 -17.80
C ASN A 169 6.55 -4.33 -17.48
N ASN A 170 6.17 -3.18 -18.06
CA ASN A 170 6.91 -1.92 -17.89
C ASN A 170 6.07 -0.91 -17.11
N PRO A 171 6.51 -0.49 -15.92
CA PRO A 171 5.98 0.69 -15.26
C PRO A 171 6.15 1.92 -16.14
N ILE A 172 5.05 2.57 -16.52
CA ILE A 172 5.11 3.81 -17.31
C ILE A 172 4.68 5.02 -16.47
N SER A 173 4.89 6.21 -17.02
CA SER A 173 4.64 7.49 -16.34
C SER A 173 3.23 7.57 -15.72
N HIS A 174 3.17 8.08 -14.49
CA HIS A 174 1.92 8.42 -13.82
C HIS A 174 1.44 9.82 -14.20
N THR A 175 0.24 10.20 -13.77
CA THR A 175 -0.29 11.55 -14.03
C THR A 175 0.54 12.63 -13.33
N ILE A 176 1.02 13.61 -14.10
CA ILE A 176 1.86 14.73 -13.64
C ILE A 176 1.10 16.07 -13.52
N THR A 177 -0.24 16.04 -13.59
CA THR A 177 -1.05 17.26 -13.38
C THR A 177 -0.89 17.73 -11.94
N SER A 178 -0.79 19.04 -11.71
CA SER A 178 -0.58 19.62 -10.37
C SER A 178 -1.64 19.21 -9.32
N SER A 179 -2.85 18.88 -9.75
CA SER A 179 -3.93 18.41 -8.90
C SER A 179 -3.87 16.92 -8.56
N SER A 180 -3.01 16.13 -9.22
CA SER A 180 -2.97 14.67 -9.05
C SER A 180 -2.47 14.29 -7.66
N ASN A 181 -2.93 13.14 -7.18
CA ASN A 181 -2.47 12.59 -5.92
C ASN A 181 -0.98 12.22 -5.97
N ASN A 182 -0.47 11.77 -7.12
CA ASN A 182 0.97 11.53 -7.33
C ASN A 182 1.83 12.78 -7.04
N MET A 183 1.37 13.97 -7.41
CA MET A 183 2.09 15.22 -7.14
C MET A 183 2.06 15.63 -5.66
N LYS A 184 1.11 15.11 -4.89
CA LYS A 184 0.98 15.33 -3.44
C LYS A 184 1.66 14.25 -2.60
N SER A 185 2.22 13.23 -3.24
CA SER A 185 2.72 12.01 -2.59
C SER A 185 4.17 12.15 -2.13
N ILE A 186 4.42 13.19 -1.32
CA ILE A 186 5.72 13.51 -0.72
C ILE A 186 5.52 13.76 0.78
N GLY A 187 6.53 13.45 1.59
CA GLY A 187 6.47 13.73 3.02
C GLY A 187 7.75 13.40 3.76
N THR A 188 7.70 13.51 5.09
CA THR A 188 8.76 13.00 5.98
C THR A 188 8.25 11.82 6.79
N LEU A 189 9.15 10.91 7.12
CA LEU A 189 8.92 9.80 8.03
C LEU A 189 10.00 9.82 9.11
N ASN A 190 9.62 9.69 10.37
CA ASN A 190 10.55 9.44 11.46
C ASN A 190 10.30 8.02 12.00
N PHE A 191 11.29 7.15 11.86
CA PHE A 191 11.20 5.76 12.26
C PHE A 191 11.07 5.55 13.78
N LEU A 192 11.29 6.59 14.58
CA LEU A 192 11.06 6.59 16.03
C LEU A 192 9.65 7.01 16.44
N ASP A 193 8.84 7.50 15.51
CA ASP A 193 7.48 7.89 15.85
C ASP A 193 6.66 6.63 16.08
N ALA A 194 6.59 6.19 17.34
CA ALA A 194 5.75 5.07 17.74
C ALA A 194 4.28 5.47 17.65
N THR A 195 3.57 4.93 16.66
CA THR A 195 2.13 5.14 16.51
C THR A 195 1.27 4.04 17.12
N THR A 196 1.82 3.14 17.94
CA THR A 196 1.04 2.12 18.65
C THR A 196 0.87 2.41 20.13
N LYS A 197 -0.37 2.72 20.50
CA LYS A 197 -0.96 2.25 21.74
C LYS A 197 -2.24 1.54 21.33
N ILE A 198 -2.26 0.20 21.35
CA ILE A 198 -3.52 -0.52 21.43
C ILE A 198 -4.08 -0.17 22.81
N PRO A 199 -5.23 0.50 22.94
CA PRO A 199 -5.92 0.53 24.22
C PRO A 199 -6.40 -0.90 24.46
N SER A 200 -5.86 -1.57 25.47
CA SER A 200 -6.50 -2.75 26.05
C SER A 200 -7.93 -2.36 26.42
N GLY A 201 -8.91 -2.92 25.71
CA GLY A 201 -10.33 -2.80 26.02
C GLY A 201 -11.06 -1.65 25.31
N VAL A 202 -11.53 -1.89 24.09
CA VAL A 202 -12.76 -1.26 23.59
C VAL A 202 -13.65 -2.37 23.07
N LEU A 203 -14.67 -2.72 23.84
CA LEU A 203 -15.81 -3.47 23.36
C LEU A 203 -16.51 -2.59 22.33
N VAL A 204 -16.36 -2.90 21.05
CA VAL A 204 -17.16 -2.26 20.01
C VAL A 204 -18.57 -2.82 20.14
N SER A 205 -19.48 -1.97 20.61
CA SER A 205 -20.90 -2.26 20.67
C SER A 205 -21.41 -2.57 19.26
N ALA A 206 -21.93 -3.78 19.08
CA ALA A 206 -22.65 -4.15 17.86
C ALA A 206 -23.92 -3.30 17.75
N CYS A 207 -24.22 -2.84 16.53
CA CYS A 207 -25.43 -2.09 16.21
C CYS A 207 -26.68 -2.85 16.70
N PRO A 208 -27.66 -2.18 17.34
CA PRO A 208 -28.82 -2.88 17.90
C PRO A 208 -29.69 -3.44 16.79
N SER A 209 -30.07 -4.71 16.96
CA SER A 209 -31.08 -5.39 16.16
C SER A 209 -32.44 -4.82 16.51
N THR A 210 -33.12 -4.20 15.55
CA THR A 210 -34.57 -3.98 15.59
C THR A 210 -35.24 -4.93 14.61
#